data_AF-A0A101I6Z7-F1
#
_entry.id   AF-A0A101I6Z7-F1
#
_cell.length_a   1.000
_cell.length_b   1.000
_cell.length_c   1.000
_cell.angle_alpha   90.00
_cell.angle_beta   90.00
_cell.angle_gamma   90.00
#
_symmetry.space_group_name_H-M   'P 1'
#
loop_
_entity.id
_entity.type
_entity.pdbx_description
1 polymer ?
#
loop_
_entity_poly.entity_id
_entity_poly.type
_entity_poly.pdbx_seq_one_letter_code
_entity_poly.pdbx_strand_id
1 'polypeptide(L)'
;MTFKADFVGKRKYFTVLSLVLIVVSIVFIFTKGFNFGVDFTGGIEISVSVPDVDKTVAEMRELLSAEDPSFAAARIIKQRPLIEEGSSEQRSRFSVIVNASESEQWVTDKILAGLESEGVSESNILSVSTISGYAAQEIRGYAWIA
;
A
#
# COMPACT_ATOMS: atom_id res chain seq x y z
N MET A 1 -10.60 -41.75 20.57
CA MET A 1 -9.82 -41.05 21.62
C MET A 1 -10.32 -39.61 21.66
N THR A 2 -11.14 -39.24 22.64
CA THR A 2 -11.73 -37.89 22.73
C THR A 2 -10.80 -36.98 23.51
N PHE A 3 -10.14 -36.05 22.82
CA PHE A 3 -9.37 -34.99 23.47
C PHE A 3 -10.31 -34.07 24.25
N LYS A 4 -10.29 -34.16 25.59
CA LYS A 4 -10.96 -33.21 26.49
C LYS A 4 -9.97 -32.15 26.94
N ALA A 5 -9.94 -31.02 26.24
CA ALA A 5 -9.21 -29.84 26.67
C ALA A 5 -10.12 -28.93 27.51
N ASP A 6 -9.71 -28.62 28.74
CA ASP A 6 -10.46 -27.74 29.64
C ASP A 6 -10.13 -26.25 29.35
N PHE A 7 -10.82 -25.70 28.35
CA PHE A 7 -10.73 -24.29 27.98
C PHE A 7 -11.41 -23.37 29.01
N VAL A 8 -12.50 -23.86 29.62
CA VAL A 8 -13.34 -23.07 30.52
C VAL A 8 -12.64 -22.87 31.86
N GLY A 9 -11.99 -23.91 32.40
CA GLY A 9 -11.21 -23.84 33.64
C GLY A 9 -9.99 -22.91 33.53
N LYS A 10 -9.40 -22.76 32.34
CA LYS A 10 -8.24 -21.90 32.09
C LYS A 10 -8.57 -20.49 31.59
N ARG A 11 -9.86 -20.12 31.51
CA ARG A 11 -10.31 -18.85 30.93
C ARG A 11 -9.55 -17.62 31.46
N LYS A 12 -9.25 -17.58 32.76
CA LYS A 12 -8.56 -16.44 33.40
C LYS A 12 -7.17 -16.20 32.80
N TYR A 13 -6.42 -17.25 32.49
CA TYR A 13 -5.10 -17.12 31.88
C TYR A 13 -5.18 -16.54 30.47
N PHE A 14 -6.15 -17.00 29.67
CA PHE A 14 -6.40 -16.45 28.33
C PHE A 14 -6.91 -15.01 28.38
N THR A 15 -7.74 -14.66 29.36
CA THR A 15 -8.19 -13.28 29.57
C THR A 15 -7.02 -12.34 29.91
N VAL A 16 -6.13 -12.75 30.83
CA VAL A 16 -4.95 -11.95 31.17
C VAL A 16 -4.01 -11.82 29.97
N LEU A 17 -3.75 -12.91 29.24
CA LEU A 17 -2.94 -12.87 28.03
C LEU A 17 -3.52 -11.93 26.98
N SER A 18 -4.84 -11.98 26.76
CA SER A 18 -5.54 -11.07 25.84
C SER A 18 -5.40 -9.61 26.26
N LEU A 19 -5.59 -9.32 27.56
CA LEU A 19 -5.43 -7.96 28.08
C LEU A 19 -3.99 -7.44 27.88
N VAL A 20 -2.99 -8.28 28.13
CA VAL A 20 -1.58 -7.94 27.88
C VAL A 20 -1.35 -7.66 26.40
N LEU A 21 -1.86 -8.51 25.50
CA LEU A 21 -1.73 -8.30 24.05
C LEU A 21 -2.42 -7.01 23.57
N ILE A 22 -3.57 -6.67 24.14
CA ILE A 22 -4.26 -5.41 23.88
C ILE A 22 -3.39 -4.22 24.30
N VAL A 23 -2.87 -4.24 25.53
CA VAL A 23 -2.01 -3.15 26.04
C VAL A 23 -0.76 -3.02 25.18
N VAL A 24 -0.11 -4.12 24.82
CA VAL A 24 1.04 -4.12 23.91
C VAL A 24 0.66 -3.52 22.57
N SER A 25 -0.46 -3.93 21.98
CA SER A 25 -0.93 -3.39 20.69
C SER A 25 -1.14 -1.88 20.74
N ILE A 26 -1.72 -1.37 21.84
CA ILE A 26 -1.89 0.08 22.06
C ILE A 26 -0.52 0.78 22.14
N VAL A 27 0.44 0.23 22.88
CA VAL A 27 1.80 0.78 22.95
C VAL A 27 2.44 0.85 21.56
N PHE A 28 2.32 -0.21 20.76
CA PHE A 28 2.86 -0.26 19.39
C PHE A 28 2.27 0.82 18.49
N ILE A 29 0.97 1.11 18.61
CA ILE A 29 0.30 2.19 17.86
C ILE A 29 0.96 3.55 18.18
N PHE A 30 1.24 3.84 19.45
CA PHE A 30 1.86 5.11 19.84
C PHE A 30 3.36 5.20 19.49
N THR A 31 4.09 4.08 19.45
CA THR A 31 5.53 4.10 19.13
C THR A 31 5.83 4.09 17.64
N LYS A 32 5.09 3.32 16.83
CA LYS A 32 5.30 3.24 15.37
C LYS A 32 4.39 4.18 14.58
N GLY A 33 3.28 4.63 15.16
CA GLY A 33 2.25 5.36 14.44
C GLY A 33 1.44 4.48 13.49
N PHE A 34 0.52 5.11 12.76
CA PHE A 34 -0.30 4.46 11.74
C PHE A 34 0.32 4.61 10.35
N ASN A 35 0.16 3.58 9.52
CA ASN A 35 0.51 3.65 8.09
C ASN A 35 -0.66 4.27 7.31
N PHE A 36 -0.72 5.59 7.30
CA PHE A 36 -1.81 6.31 6.62
C PHE A 36 -1.75 6.20 5.09
N GLY A 37 -2.92 6.05 4.46
CA GLY A 37 -3.11 6.12 3.01
C GLY A 37 -3.02 7.55 2.47
N VAL A 38 -3.03 7.71 1.14
CA VAL A 38 -2.99 9.02 0.48
C VAL A 38 -4.17 9.92 0.87
N ASP A 39 -5.31 9.33 1.23
CA ASP A 39 -6.50 10.05 1.71
C ASP A 39 -6.25 10.90 2.96
N PHE A 40 -5.24 10.54 3.77
CA PHE A 40 -4.93 11.23 5.04
C PHE A 40 -3.59 11.96 5.03
N THR A 41 -2.69 11.63 4.10
CA THR A 41 -1.40 12.31 3.95
C THR A 41 -1.41 13.36 2.86
N GLY A 42 -2.34 13.26 1.91
CA GLY A 42 -2.23 13.89 0.59
C GLY A 42 -1.16 13.17 -0.24
N GLY A 43 -1.30 13.24 -1.56
CA GLY A 43 -0.38 12.59 -2.47
C GLY A 43 -1.05 12.17 -3.77
N ILE A 44 -0.23 11.54 -4.60
CA ILE A 44 -0.66 10.89 -5.83
C ILE A 44 -0.39 9.40 -5.66
N GLU A 45 -1.42 8.58 -5.83
CA GLU A 45 -1.35 7.13 -5.87
C GLU A 45 -1.65 6.64 -7.29
N ILE A 46 -0.69 5.95 -7.89
CA ILE A 46 -0.83 5.34 -9.22
C ILE A 46 -0.75 3.83 -9.05
N SER A 47 -1.80 3.14 -9.48
CA SER A 47 -1.83 1.68 -9.59
C SER A 47 -1.48 1.26 -11.01
N VAL A 48 -0.41 0.48 -11.15
CA VAL A 48 0.09 -0.03 -12.43
C VAL A 48 0.11 -1.56 -12.44
N SER A 49 -0.22 -2.15 -13.59
CA SER A 49 -0.12 -3.58 -13.85
C SER A 49 1.14 -3.88 -14.67
N VAL A 50 2.01 -4.72 -14.16
CA VAL A 50 3.26 -5.11 -14.82
C VAL A 50 3.13 -6.56 -15.31
N PRO A 51 3.47 -6.86 -16.58
CA PRO A 51 3.39 -8.22 -17.12
C PRO A 51 4.20 -9.26 -16.33
N ASP A 52 5.32 -8.84 -15.74
CA ASP A 52 6.19 -9.68 -14.92
C ASP A 52 5.60 -9.98 -13.52
N VAL A 53 5.30 -11.25 -13.26
CA VAL A 53 4.66 -11.75 -12.02
C VAL A 53 5.64 -11.82 -10.85
N ASP A 54 6.92 -12.06 -11.15
CA ASP A 54 7.95 -12.27 -10.13
C ASP A 54 8.63 -10.97 -9.71
N LYS A 55 8.40 -9.88 -10.46
CA LYS A 55 8.93 -8.55 -10.15
C LYS A 55 8.72 -8.17 -8.68
N THR A 56 9.78 -7.73 -8.04
CA THR A 56 9.80 -7.36 -6.63
C THR A 56 9.63 -5.86 -6.44
N VAL A 57 9.24 -5.45 -5.22
CA VAL A 57 9.15 -4.03 -4.85
C VAL A 57 10.52 -3.34 -4.88
N ALA A 58 11.61 -4.09 -4.67
CA ALA A 58 12.96 -3.56 -4.70
C ALA A 58 13.36 -3.19 -6.14
N GLU A 59 13.21 -4.11 -7.08
CA GLU A 59 13.47 -3.87 -8.51
C GLU A 59 12.60 -2.74 -9.05
N MET A 60 11.32 -2.73 -8.67
CA MET A 60 10.40 -1.66 -9.06
C MET A 60 10.86 -0.29 -8.56
N ARG A 61 11.43 -0.21 -7.36
CA ARG A 61 12.02 1.02 -6.82
C ARG A 61 13.27 1.42 -7.58
N GLU A 62 14.15 0.47 -7.86
CA GLU A 62 15.39 0.73 -8.60
C GLU A 62 15.10 1.33 -9.97
N LEU A 63 14.18 0.74 -10.74
CA LEU A 63 13.76 1.24 -12.06
C LEU A 63 13.22 2.67 -12.00
N LEU A 64 12.29 2.96 -11.09
CA LEU A 64 11.73 4.31 -10.96
C LEU A 64 12.76 5.32 -10.44
N SER A 65 13.62 4.91 -9.50
CA SER A 65 14.63 5.81 -8.93
C SER A 65 15.77 6.12 -9.91
N ALA A 66 16.01 5.23 -10.88
CA ALA A 66 16.96 5.46 -11.97
C ALA A 66 16.43 6.51 -12.95
N GLU A 67 15.12 6.54 -13.18
CA GLU A 67 14.46 7.56 -14.02
C GLU A 67 14.37 8.91 -13.31
N ASP A 68 13.96 8.92 -12.02
CA ASP A 68 13.96 10.15 -11.23
C ASP A 68 14.24 9.89 -9.72
N PRO A 69 15.17 10.63 -9.09
CA PRO A 69 15.50 10.48 -7.67
C PRO A 69 14.32 10.69 -6.70
N SER A 70 13.29 11.44 -7.10
CA SER A 70 12.09 11.66 -6.29
C SER A 70 11.36 10.36 -5.94
N PHE A 71 11.45 9.34 -6.80
CA PHE A 71 10.84 8.03 -6.53
C PHE A 71 11.61 7.19 -5.51
N ALA A 72 12.84 7.57 -5.12
CA ALA A 72 13.59 6.86 -4.08
C ALA A 72 12.85 6.89 -2.73
N ALA A 73 12.16 8.00 -2.44
CA ALA A 73 11.33 8.17 -1.25
C ALA A 73 9.87 7.72 -1.46
N ALA A 74 9.49 7.32 -2.68
CA ALA A 74 8.13 6.89 -2.97
C ALA A 74 7.80 5.59 -2.22
N ARG A 75 6.55 5.50 -1.77
CA ARG A 75 6.02 4.29 -1.15
C ARG A 75 5.48 3.38 -2.24
N ILE A 76 6.09 2.21 -2.39
CA ILE A 76 5.72 1.21 -3.40
C ILE A 76 5.21 -0.03 -2.69
N ILE A 77 4.03 -0.50 -3.09
CA ILE A 77 3.35 -1.65 -2.50
C ILE A 77 2.98 -2.63 -3.61
N LYS A 78 3.48 -3.88 -3.51
CA LYS A 78 3.00 -4.97 -4.36
C LYS A 78 1.62 -5.39 -3.86
N GLN A 79 0.61 -5.21 -4.70
CA GLN A 79 -0.75 -5.61 -4.44
C GLN A 79 -0.98 -7.05 -4.93
N ARG A 80 -2.16 -7.60 -4.63
CA ARG A 80 -2.53 -8.93 -5.11
C ARG A 80 -2.43 -8.95 -6.65
N PRO A 81 -1.81 -9.99 -7.23
CA PRO A 81 -1.69 -10.09 -8.69
C PRO A 81 -3.08 -10.05 -9.33
N LEU A 82 -3.13 -9.38 -10.48
CA LEU A 82 -4.32 -9.36 -11.31
C LEU A 82 -4.38 -10.67 -12.10
N ILE A 83 -5.54 -11.30 -12.02
CA ILE A 83 -5.92 -12.43 -12.87
C ILE A 83 -7.03 -11.87 -13.73
N GLU A 84 -6.75 -11.63 -15.01
CA GLU A 84 -7.78 -11.17 -15.94
C GLU A 84 -8.82 -12.30 -16.11
N GLU A 85 -10.11 -11.97 -15.94
CA GLU A 85 -11.17 -12.97 -16.08
C GLU A 85 -11.16 -13.57 -17.49
N GLY A 86 -10.90 -14.87 -17.58
CA GLY A 86 -10.84 -15.61 -18.84
C GLY A 86 -9.44 -15.79 -19.44
N SER A 87 -8.38 -15.24 -18.83
CA SER A 87 -6.99 -15.52 -19.21
C SER A 87 -6.22 -16.16 -18.05
N SER A 88 -5.24 -17.01 -18.37
CA SER A 88 -4.31 -17.59 -17.38
C SER A 88 -3.11 -16.67 -17.11
N GLU A 89 -3.10 -15.48 -17.69
CA GLU A 89 -2.02 -14.51 -17.55
C GLU A 89 -2.17 -13.77 -16.21
N GLN A 90 -1.25 -14.06 -15.30
CA GLN A 90 -1.10 -13.30 -14.08
C GLN A 90 -0.26 -12.08 -14.39
N ARG A 91 -0.64 -10.92 -13.85
CA ARG A 91 0.15 -9.69 -13.92
C ARG A 91 0.36 -9.14 -12.51
N SER A 92 1.57 -8.67 -12.22
CA SER A 92 1.84 -8.03 -10.93
C SER A 92 1.16 -6.68 -10.86
N ARG A 93 0.48 -6.39 -9.75
CA ARG A 93 -0.08 -5.07 -9.50
C ARG A 93 0.79 -4.32 -8.50
N PHE A 94 1.17 -3.10 -8.83
CA PHE A 94 1.91 -2.21 -7.94
C PHE A 94 1.12 -0.93 -7.70
N SER A 95 1.09 -0.48 -6.45
CA SER A 95 0.68 0.88 -6.10
C SER A 95 1.93 1.69 -5.77
N VAL A 96 2.13 2.78 -6.51
CA VAL A 96 3.22 3.75 -6.33
C VAL A 96 2.61 5.02 -5.80
N ILE A 97 3.09 5.45 -4.63
CA ILE A 97 2.58 6.60 -3.91
C ILE A 97 3.69 7.63 -3.79
N VAL A 98 3.42 8.82 -4.32
CA VAL A 98 4.34 9.96 -4.38
C VAL A 98 3.71 11.15 -3.64
N ASN A 99 4.56 12.03 -3.11
CA ASN A 99 4.11 13.25 -2.43
C ASN A 99 3.38 14.19 -3.41
N ALA A 100 2.42 14.96 -2.90
CA ALA A 100 1.54 15.84 -3.68
C ALA A 100 2.21 17.11 -4.24
N SER A 101 3.53 17.29 -4.10
CA SER A 101 4.23 18.43 -4.70
C SER A 101 4.24 18.38 -6.23
N GLU A 102 4.15 17.18 -6.78
CA GLU A 102 4.24 16.94 -8.22
C GLU A 102 2.86 16.91 -8.88
N SER A 103 2.83 17.13 -10.19
CA SER A 103 1.59 17.03 -10.97
C SER A 103 1.30 15.58 -11.35
N GLU A 104 0.03 15.16 -11.30
CA GLU A 104 -0.41 13.81 -11.68
C GLU A 104 0.11 13.36 -13.04
N GLN A 105 0.02 14.25 -14.04
CA GLN A 105 0.52 14.00 -15.40
C GLN A 105 2.03 13.73 -15.39
N TRP A 106 2.80 14.59 -14.71
CA TRP A 106 4.24 14.42 -14.60
C TRP A 106 4.63 13.09 -13.94
N VAL A 107 3.94 12.70 -12.86
CA VAL A 107 4.21 11.42 -12.17
C VAL A 107 3.87 10.25 -13.09
N THR A 108 2.75 10.33 -13.79
CA THR A 108 2.30 9.29 -14.73
C THR A 108 3.29 9.11 -15.87
N ASP A 109 3.70 10.21 -16.51
CA ASP A 109 4.66 10.20 -17.62
C ASP A 109 5.99 9.59 -17.19
N LYS A 110 6.46 9.94 -15.98
CA LYS A 110 7.71 9.42 -15.43
C LYS A 110 7.64 7.94 -15.06
N ILE A 111 6.53 7.48 -14.50
CA ILE A 111 6.33 6.05 -14.23
C ILE A 111 6.28 5.27 -15.54
N LEU A 112 5.61 5.79 -16.58
CA LEU A 112 5.57 5.17 -17.89
C LEU A 112 6.96 5.12 -18.53
N ALA A 113 7.73 6.20 -18.49
CA ALA A 113 9.10 6.23 -19.00
C ALA A 113 10.01 5.21 -18.29
N GLY A 114 9.95 5.14 -16.96
CA GLY A 114 10.74 4.18 -16.18
C GLY A 114 10.33 2.72 -16.39
N LEU A 115 9.09 2.47 -16.82
CA LEU A 115 8.54 1.14 -17.03
C LEU A 115 8.37 0.74 -18.50
N GLU A 116 8.74 1.60 -19.44
CA GLU A 116 8.66 1.31 -20.88
C GLU A 116 9.50 0.05 -21.22
N SER A 117 10.66 -0.10 -20.57
CA SER A 117 11.53 -1.27 -20.71
C SER A 117 10.90 -2.58 -20.26
N GLU A 118 9.86 -2.52 -19.43
CA GLU A 118 9.10 -3.66 -18.89
C GLU A 118 7.83 -3.96 -19.71
N GLY A 119 7.65 -3.27 -20.84
CA GLY A 119 6.49 -3.43 -21.70
C GLY A 119 5.19 -2.86 -21.10
N VAL A 120 5.32 -1.92 -20.16
CA VAL A 120 4.20 -1.21 -19.54
C VAL A 120 3.87 0.02 -20.39
N SER A 121 2.60 0.20 -20.71
CA SER A 121 2.07 1.36 -21.44
C SER A 121 0.87 1.97 -20.70
N GLU A 122 0.26 3.03 -21.25
CA GLU A 122 -0.90 3.69 -20.63
C GLU A 122 -2.06 2.72 -20.33
N SER A 123 -2.25 1.67 -21.15
CA SER A 123 -3.27 0.64 -20.93
C SER A 123 -3.05 -0.20 -19.67
N ASN A 124 -1.84 -0.21 -19.14
CA ASN A 124 -1.47 -0.92 -17.91
C ASN A 124 -1.71 -0.08 -16.66
N ILE A 125 -2.05 1.20 -16.79
CA ILE A 125 -2.48 2.03 -15.68
C ILE A 125 -3.90 1.64 -15.30
N LEU A 126 -4.07 1.20 -14.06
CA LEU A 126 -5.35 0.70 -13.56
C LEU A 126 -6.18 1.81 -12.93
N SER A 127 -5.52 2.67 -12.15
CA SER A 127 -6.17 3.77 -11.47
C SER A 127 -5.14 4.80 -11.06
N VAL A 128 -5.54 6.07 -11.16
CA VAL A 128 -4.80 7.21 -10.62
C VAL A 128 -5.70 7.92 -9.62
N SER A 129 -5.19 8.18 -8.43
CA SER A 129 -5.89 8.88 -7.37
C SER A 129 -5.01 10.01 -6.85
N THR A 130 -5.54 11.22 -6.86
CA THR A 130 -4.83 12.41 -6.40
C THR A 130 -5.64 13.09 -5.31
N ILE A 131 -5.03 13.27 -4.14
CA ILE A 131 -5.63 13.94 -3.00
C ILE A 131 -4.78 15.14 -2.63
N SER A 132 -5.39 16.33 -2.59
CA SER A 132 -4.71 17.55 -2.18
C SER A 132 -4.41 17.52 -0.68
N GLY A 133 -3.30 18.17 -0.28
CA GLY A 133 -2.92 18.23 1.13
C GLY A 133 -3.99 18.87 2.03
N TYR A 134 -4.73 19.87 1.52
CA TYR A 134 -5.84 20.49 2.24
C TYR A 134 -7.02 19.52 2.42
N ALA A 135 -7.44 18.82 1.36
CA ALA A 135 -8.51 17.83 1.46
C ALA A 135 -8.15 16.70 2.44
N ALA A 136 -6.90 16.22 2.41
CA ALA A 136 -6.42 15.21 3.33
C ALA A 136 -6.46 15.69 4.80
N GLN A 137 -6.14 16.96 5.05
CA GLN A 137 -6.24 17.55 6.39
C GLN A 137 -7.69 17.63 6.86
N GLU A 138 -8.63 17.99 5.98
CA GLU A 138 -10.06 17.99 6.32
C GLU A 138 -10.57 16.59 6.66
N ILE A 139 -10.28 15.58 5.82
CA ILE A 139 -10.65 14.18 6.08
C ILE A 139 -10.09 13.71 7.43
N ARG A 140 -8.82 14.03 7.71
CA ARG A 140 -8.17 13.66 8.98
C ARG A 140 -8.81 14.35 10.19
N GLY A 141 -9.20 15.62 10.05
CA GLY A 141 -9.86 16.37 11.11
C GLY A 141 -11.25 15.83 11.46
N TYR A 142 -12.00 15.38 10.45
CA TYR A 142 -13.36 14.86 10.63
C TYR A 142 -13.45 13.36 10.90
N ALA A 143 -12.38 12.58 10.66
CA ALA A 143 -12.39 11.12 10.81
C ALA A 143 -12.82 10.60 12.20
N TRP A 144 -12.73 11.41 13.25
CA TRP A 144 -13.09 11.04 14.63
C TRP A 144 -14.40 11.67 15.13
N ILE A 145 -14.99 12.57 14.34
CA ILE A 145 -16.12 13.42 14.73
C ILE A 145 -17.35 13.20 13.83
N ALA A 146 -17.16 12.66 12.62
CA ALA A 146 -18.22 12.39 11.65
C ALA A 146 -19.13 11.20 12.04
#